data_AF-A0A178FFA4-F1
#
_entry.id   AF-A0A178FFA4-F1
#
_cell.length_a   1.000
_cell.length_b   1.000
_cell.length_c   1.000
_cell.angle_alpha   90.00
_cell.angle_beta   90.00
_cell.angle_gamma   90.00
#
_symmetry.space_group_name_H-M   'P 1'
#
loop_
_entity.id
_entity.type
_entity.pdbx_description
1 polymer ?
#
loop_
_entity_poly.entity_id
_entity_poly.type
_entity_poly.pdbx_seq_one_letter_code
_entity_poly.pdbx_strand_id
1 'polypeptide(L)'
;MTPPGHALVSRKIINGLVSPSLQVQLFGVDLTLERVLTWTSAGTVDLDNSHRQPVSTKEIPFTKIKSSSSSSGGKDDDNDDDDDHQAVI
;
A
#
# COMPACT_ATOMS: atom_id res chain seq x y z
N MET A 1 -21.34 7.22 -22.04
CA MET A 1 -20.60 5.95 -22.20
C MET A 1 -19.24 6.12 -21.56
N THR A 2 -18.86 5.22 -20.64
CA THR A 2 -17.59 5.31 -19.90
C THR A 2 -16.44 4.80 -20.77
N PRO A 3 -15.31 5.53 -20.90
CA PRO A 3 -14.17 5.06 -21.68
C PRO A 3 -13.54 3.81 -21.02
N PRO A 4 -13.10 2.82 -21.81
CA PRO A 4 -12.35 1.69 -21.27
C PRO A 4 -11.03 2.12 -20.61
N GLY A 5 -10.58 1.40 -19.59
CA GLY A 5 -9.34 1.72 -18.87
C GLY A 5 -8.12 1.78 -19.79
N HIS A 6 -8.01 0.82 -20.72
CA HIS A 6 -6.91 0.80 -21.70
C HIS A 6 -6.88 2.05 -22.60
N ALA A 7 -8.04 2.63 -22.91
CA ALA A 7 -8.14 3.83 -23.73
C ALA A 7 -7.63 5.06 -22.97
N LEU A 8 -7.86 5.13 -21.66
CA LEU A 8 -7.35 6.20 -20.80
C LEU A 8 -5.82 6.19 -20.72
N VAL A 9 -5.22 5.00 -20.58
CA VAL A 9 -3.75 4.83 -20.52
C VAL A 9 -3.10 5.08 -21.88
N SER A 10 -3.66 4.51 -22.96
CA SER A 10 -3.09 4.64 -24.31
C SER A 10 -3.10 6.09 -24.80
N ARG A 11 -4.12 6.87 -24.40
CA ARG A 11 -4.21 8.31 -24.71
C ARG A 11 -3.38 9.19 -23.76
N LYS A 12 -2.64 8.60 -22.81
CA LYS A 12 -1.85 9.29 -21.79
C LYS A 12 -2.66 10.25 -20.92
N ILE A 13 -3.96 9.99 -20.75
CA ILE A 13 -4.82 10.72 -19.81
C ILE A 13 -4.44 10.31 -18.38
N ILE A 14 -4.19 9.02 -18.16
CA ILE A 14 -3.61 8.47 -16.93
C ILE A 14 -2.20 7.96 -17.26
N ASN A 15 -1.23 8.27 -16.41
CA ASN A 15 0.16 7.87 -16.53
C ASN A 15 0.73 7.51 -15.14
N GLY A 16 1.99 7.05 -15.08
CA GLY A 16 2.64 6.73 -13.80
C GLY A 16 2.13 5.45 -13.12
N LEU A 17 1.60 4.49 -13.88
CA LEU A 17 1.15 3.23 -13.32
C LEU A 17 2.33 2.38 -12.83
N VAL A 18 2.20 1.85 -11.61
CA VAL A 18 3.18 0.96 -10.98
C VAL A 18 3.11 -0.44 -11.59
N SER A 19 1.89 -0.92 -11.84
CA SER A 19 1.63 -2.22 -12.45
C SER A 19 0.43 -2.12 -13.39
N PRO A 20 0.64 -1.79 -14.68
CA PRO A 20 -0.44 -1.65 -15.65
C PRO A 20 -1.32 -2.89 -15.79
N SER A 21 -0.74 -4.09 -15.66
CA SER A 21 -1.47 -5.36 -15.75
C SER A 21 -2.46 -5.57 -14.61
N LEU A 22 -2.17 -5.04 -13.42
CA LEU A 22 -3.05 -5.12 -12.25
C LEU A 22 -3.99 -3.92 -12.17
N GLN A 23 -3.54 -2.74 -12.60
CA GLN A 23 -4.27 -1.49 -12.41
C GLN A 23 -5.26 -1.18 -13.54
N VAL A 24 -5.04 -1.66 -14.77
CA VAL A 24 -5.96 -1.39 -15.88
C VAL A 24 -7.16 -2.35 -15.81
N GLN A 25 -8.34 -1.78 -15.60
CA GLN A 25 -9.61 -2.51 -15.59
C GLN A 25 -10.41 -2.26 -16.88
N LEU A 26 -11.49 -3.03 -17.09
CA LEU A 26 -12.32 -2.93 -18.30
C LEU A 26 -12.89 -1.52 -18.51
N PHE A 27 -13.36 -0.87 -17.45
CA PHE A 27 -14.00 0.46 -17.49
C PHE A 27 -13.35 1.48 -16.57
N GLY A 28 -12.09 1.26 -16.18
CA GLY A 28 -11.40 2.11 -15.21
C GLY A 28 -9.93 1.78 -15.05
N VAL A 29 -9.27 2.51 -14.17
CA VAL A 29 -7.88 2.29 -13.78
C VAL A 29 -7.76 2.46 -12.27
N ASP A 30 -7.23 1.46 -11.58
CA ASP A 30 -7.00 1.52 -10.13
C ASP A 30 -5.78 2.39 -9.83
N LEU A 31 -5.97 3.38 -8.96
CA LEU A 31 -4.92 4.30 -8.54
C LEU A 31 -4.30 3.84 -7.21
N THR A 32 -3.02 4.14 -7.05
CA THR A 32 -2.30 3.91 -5.79
C THR A 32 -1.95 5.26 -5.17
N LEU A 33 -2.01 5.33 -3.83
CA LEU A 33 -1.57 6.52 -3.10
C LEU A 33 -0.05 6.69 -3.23
N GLU A 34 0.39 7.73 -3.94
CA GLU A 34 1.81 8.03 -4.14
C GLU A 34 2.41 8.80 -2.96
N ARG A 35 1.71 9.83 -2.47
CA ARG A 35 2.19 10.74 -1.43
C ARG A 35 1.03 11.40 -0.68
N VAL A 36 1.31 11.88 0.53
CA VAL A 36 0.38 12.67 1.35
C VAL A 36 0.96 14.07 1.49
N LEU A 37 0.16 15.09 1.23
CA LEU A 37 0.58 16.50 1.28
C LEU A 37 -0.23 17.27 2.32
N THR A 38 0.43 18.18 3.04
CA THR A 38 -0.22 19.16 3.91
C THR A 38 -0.12 20.56 3.32
N TRP A 39 -1.12 21.41 3.55
CA TRP A 39 -1.10 22.79 3.08
C TRP A 39 -0.16 23.64 3.94
N THR A 40 0.64 24.49 3.29
CA THR A 40 1.54 25.44 3.98
C THR A 40 1.06 26.88 3.89
N SER A 41 -0.06 27.12 3.21
CA SER A 41 -0.70 28.43 3.06
C SER A 41 -2.22 28.27 3.11
N ALA A 42 -2.93 29.38 3.29
CA ALA A 42 -4.37 29.40 3.03
C ALA A 42 -4.67 29.02 1.57
N GLY A 43 -5.74 28.26 1.35
CA GLY A 43 -6.26 27.95 0.02
C GLY A 43 -7.49 28.81 -0.31
N THR A 44 -7.77 28.98 -1.60
CA THR A 44 -8.99 29.63 -2.09
C THR A 44 -9.79 28.61 -2.90
N VAL A 45 -11.11 28.60 -2.72
CA VAL A 45 -12.01 27.79 -3.54
C VAL A 45 -12.33 28.54 -4.82
N ASP A 46 -11.85 28.03 -5.94
CA ASP A 46 -12.18 28.52 -7.28
C ASP A 46 -13.34 27.70 -7.86
N LEU A 47 -14.56 28.24 -7.76
CA LEU A 47 -15.79 27.51 -8.09
C LEU A 47 -16.00 27.30 -9.60
N ASP A 48 -15.45 28.18 -10.44
CA ASP A 48 -15.58 28.09 -11.90
C ASP A 48 -14.33 27.49 -12.58
N ASN A 49 -13.29 27.18 -11.79
CA ASN A 49 -11.99 26.66 -12.22
C ASN A 49 -11.20 27.60 -13.15
N SER A 50 -11.56 28.89 -13.27
CA SER A 50 -10.87 29.85 -14.15
C SER A 50 -9.43 30.11 -13.72
N HIS A 51 -9.12 29.89 -12.45
CA HIS A 51 -7.83 30.14 -11.82
C HIS A 51 -7.30 28.88 -11.14
N ARG A 52 -7.54 27.71 -11.75
CA ARG A 52 -7.11 26.41 -11.22
C ARG A 52 -5.62 26.39 -10.92
N GLN A 53 -5.29 26.50 -9.63
CA GLN A 53 -3.93 26.51 -9.13
C GLN A 53 -3.83 25.66 -7.87
N PRO A 54 -2.80 24.81 -7.74
CA PRO A 54 -2.56 24.08 -6.52
C PRO A 54 -2.13 25.03 -5.39
N VAL A 55 -2.60 24.78 -4.18
CA VAL A 55 -2.11 25.47 -2.98
C VAL A 55 -0.67 25.06 -2.69
N SER A 56 0.08 25.92 -1.98
CA SER A 56 1.41 25.55 -1.50
C SER A 56 1.31 24.38 -0.52
N THR A 57 2.16 23.37 -0.72
CA THR A 57 2.14 22.13 0.06
C THR A 57 3.51 21.66 0.48
N LYS A 58 3.54 20.82 1.52
CA LYS A 58 4.70 20.04 1.94
C LYS A 58 4.31 18.57 2.08
N GLU A 59 5.20 17.67 1.70
CA GLU A 59 4.97 16.23 1.83
C GLU A 59 5.06 15.75 3.28
N ILE A 60 4.15 14.84 3.64
CA ILE A 60 4.17 14.06 4.87
C ILE A 60 4.78 12.68 4.52
N PRO A 61 5.98 12.35 5.02
CA PRO A 61 6.64 11.09 4.68
C PRO A 61 5.91 9.90 5.29
N PHE A 62 5.87 8.77 4.57
CA PHE A 62 5.36 7.52 5.14
C PHE A 62 6.32 6.96 6.19
N THR A 63 5.83 6.77 7.42
CA THR A 63 6.60 6.13 8.48
C THR A 63 6.72 4.63 8.21
N LYS A 64 7.94 4.11 8.03
CA LYS A 64 8.17 2.66 8.05
C LYS A 64 7.90 2.15 9.47
N ILE A 65 6.88 1.30 9.62
CA ILE A 65 6.69 0.54 10.85
C ILE A 65 7.88 -0.42 10.94
N LYS A 66 8.72 -0.26 11.97
CA LYS A 66 9.76 -1.26 12.26
C LYS A 66 9.03 -2.53 12.67
N SER A 67 9.09 -3.57 11.84
CA SER A 67 8.72 -4.91 12.27
C SER A 67 9.63 -5.29 13.43
N SER A 68 9.08 -5.36 14.64
CA SER A 68 9.77 -5.98 15.76
C SER A 68 10.02 -7.44 15.39
N SER A 69 11.26 -7.75 15.01
CA SER A 69 11.71 -9.13 14.86
C SER A 69 11.69 -9.77 16.25
N SER A 70 10.57 -10.41 16.60
CA SER A 70 10.53 -11.36 17.71
C SER A 70 11.35 -12.57 17.29
N SER A 71 12.64 -12.57 17.62
CA SER A 71 13.45 -13.78 17.59
C SER A 71 12.97 -14.69 18.73
N SER A 72 11.94 -15.49 18.47
CA SER A 72 11.61 -16.64 19.32
C SER A 72 12.65 -17.72 19.07
N GLY A 73 13.76 -17.68 19.81
CA GLY A 73 14.65 -18.85 19.93
C GLY A 73 13.92 -19.89 20.76
N GLY A 74 13.29 -20.87 20.11
CA GLY A 74 12.89 -22.11 20.76
C GLY A 74 14.15 -22.84 21.22
N LYS A 75 14.31 -23.02 22.53
CA LYS A 75 15.12 -24.11 23.06
C LYS A 75 14.19 -25.31 23.10
N ASP A 76 14.43 -26.26 22.21
CA ASP A 76 13.87 -27.59 22.32
C ASP A 76 14.70 -28.29 23.41
N ASP A 77 14.14 -28.35 24.62
CA ASP A 77 14.69 -29.14 25.72
C ASP A 77 14.18 -30.58 25.54
N ASP A 78 14.92 -31.39 24.79
CA ASP A 78 14.70 -32.84 24.66
C ASP A 78 14.98 -33.50 26.04
N ASN A 79 13.92 -33.80 26.79
CA ASN A 79 13.97 -34.74 27.91
C ASN A 79 13.42 -36.09 27.43
N ASP A 80 14.33 -37.00 27.09
CA ASP A 80 14.03 -38.41 26.90
C ASP A 80 13.94 -39.09 28.29
N ASP A 81 12.73 -39.11 28.86
CA ASP A 81 12.41 -39.98 30.00
C ASP A 81 11.88 -41.33 29.45
N ASP A 82 12.77 -42.30 29.29
CA ASP A 82 12.43 -43.70 28.97
C ASP A 82 11.79 -44.37 30.20
N ASP A 83 10.45 -44.44 30.21
CA ASP A 83 9.65 -45.14 31.23
C ASP A 83 9.50 -46.63 30.84
N ASP A 84 10.38 -47.49 31.39
CA ASP A 84 10.35 -48.94 31.24
C ASP A 84 9.13 -49.56 31.98
N HIS A 85 8.05 -49.85 31.27
CA HIS A 85 6.97 -50.69 31.78
C HIS A 85 7.28 -52.18 31.58
N GLN A 86 7.80 -52.85 32.62
CA GLN A 86 7.85 -54.31 32.64
C GLN A 86 6.45 -54.91 32.86
N ALA A 87 6.00 -55.71 31.89
CA ALA A 87 4.81 -56.54 32.00
C ALA A 87 5.05 -57.71 32.97
N VAL A 88 4.20 -57.85 33.99
CA VAL A 88 4.16 -59.00 34.90
C VAL A 88 3.39 -60.13 34.22
N ILE A 89 3.97 -61.34 34.22
CA ILE A 89 3.36 -62.60 33.79
C ILE A 89 2.45 -63.13 34.90
#